data_AF-A0A2D5GWP8-F1
#
_entry.id   AF-A0A2D5GWP8-F1
#
_cell.length_a   1.000
_cell.length_b   1.000
_cell.length_c   1.000
_cell.angle_alpha   90.00
_cell.angle_beta   90.00
_cell.angle_gamma   90.00
#
_symmetry.space_group_name_H-M   'P 1'
#
loop_
_entity.id
_entity.type
_entity.pdbx_description
1 polymer ?
#
loop_
_entity_poly.entity_id
_entity_poly.type
_entity_poly.pdbx_seq_one_letter_code
_entity_poly.pdbx_strand_id
1 'polypeptide(L)'
;MALYRPSQTLWEEAYHLWDTDGIIWFPDTDIFENVIFDRVLRKLHKLLVNEFFIPVYFDTHRGNQSFLLKPLEDNLEFIFNSGQQREYSILIEHELLSGGTFSRNQIKQVAETYERVKKLLYNNINYDNNWFDGRVESITTSRDDESLLSAIQFNCVSRELSTN
;
A
#
# COMPACT_ATOMS: atom_id res chain seq x y z
N MET A 1 -18.78 -12.75 29.32
CA MET A 1 -18.14 -13.14 28.04
C MET A 1 -17.19 -12.02 27.67
N ALA A 2 -15.92 -12.14 28.04
CA ALA A 2 -14.92 -11.10 27.76
C ALA A 2 -14.43 -11.29 26.31
N LEU A 3 -14.57 -10.25 25.50
CA LEU A 3 -14.02 -10.21 24.15
C LEU A 3 -12.49 -10.28 24.28
N TYR A 4 -11.90 -11.37 23.78
CA TYR A 4 -10.45 -11.55 23.72
C TYR A 4 -9.89 -10.48 22.79
N ARG A 5 -9.30 -9.44 23.37
CA ARG A 5 -8.51 -8.43 22.66
C ARG A 5 -7.19 -9.13 22.30
N PRO A 6 -6.85 -9.30 21.02
CA PRO A 6 -5.49 -9.69 20.66
C PRO A 6 -4.56 -8.59 21.18
N SER A 7 -3.61 -8.95 22.02
CA SER A 7 -2.60 -8.05 22.58
C SER A 7 -1.80 -7.40 21.44
N GLN A 8 -1.32 -6.18 21.68
CA GLN A 8 -0.49 -5.39 20.76
C GLN A 8 0.72 -6.16 20.17
N THR A 9 1.12 -7.26 20.81
CA THR A 9 2.19 -8.18 20.40
C THR A 9 1.98 -8.82 19.02
N LEU A 10 0.75 -9.15 18.63
CA LEU A 10 0.48 -9.72 17.29
C LEU A 10 0.65 -8.68 16.17
N TRP A 11 0.45 -7.39 16.50
CA TRP A 11 0.65 -6.30 15.54
C TRP A 11 2.13 -5.98 15.37
N GLU A 12 2.92 -6.04 16.44
CA GLU A 12 4.39 -5.92 16.38
C GLU A 12 5.02 -7.08 15.60
N GLU A 13 4.51 -8.31 15.72
CA GLU A 13 4.93 -9.44 14.87
C GLU A 13 4.63 -9.20 13.38
N ALA A 14 3.49 -8.58 13.04
CA ALA A 14 3.19 -8.16 11.68
C ALA A 14 4.12 -7.05 11.15
N TYR A 15 4.64 -6.18 12.03
CA TYR A 15 5.68 -5.21 11.69
C TYR A 15 7.07 -5.85 11.54
N HIS A 16 7.38 -6.91 12.29
CA HIS A 16 8.69 -7.59 12.28
C HIS A 16 8.83 -8.71 11.23
N LEU A 17 7.73 -9.19 10.65
CA LEU A 17 7.76 -10.08 9.48
C LEU A 17 8.45 -9.46 8.24
N TRP A 18 8.70 -8.15 8.26
CA TRP A 18 9.31 -7.37 7.17
C TRP A 18 10.84 -7.28 7.25
N ASP A 19 11.41 -7.48 8.44
CA ASP A 19 12.87 -7.39 8.68
C ASP A 19 13.58 -8.73 8.52
N THR A 20 12.86 -9.85 8.39
CA THR A 20 13.42 -11.19 8.58
C THR A 20 13.39 -12.12 7.37
N ASP A 21 12.74 -11.75 6.27
CA ASP A 21 12.66 -12.60 5.08
C ASP A 21 13.51 -12.08 3.90
N GLY A 22 14.67 -12.71 3.73
CA GLY A 22 15.07 -13.24 2.41
C GLY A 22 15.98 -12.38 1.53
N ILE A 23 17.28 -12.70 1.59
CA ILE A 23 18.40 -12.21 0.75
C ILE A 23 18.90 -10.81 1.19
N ILE A 24 19.97 -10.81 1.97
CA ILE A 24 20.87 -9.66 2.08
C ILE A 24 21.55 -9.54 0.70
N TRP A 25 21.00 -8.69 -0.18
CA TRP A 25 21.81 -8.15 -1.26
C TRP A 25 23.04 -7.51 -0.62
N PHE A 26 24.24 -7.82 -1.12
CA PHE A 26 25.45 -7.11 -0.68
C PHE A 26 25.12 -5.62 -0.67
N PRO A 27 25.50 -4.85 0.38
CA PRO A 27 25.17 -3.44 0.43
C PRO A 27 25.66 -2.82 -0.86
N ASP A 28 24.71 -2.44 -1.71
CA ASP A 28 25.04 -1.95 -3.03
C ASP A 28 25.91 -0.72 -2.79
N THR A 29 27.16 -0.81 -3.25
CA THR A 29 28.03 0.37 -3.40
C THR A 29 27.54 1.25 -4.55
N ASP A 30 26.36 0.97 -5.10
CA ASP A 30 25.74 1.69 -6.18
C ASP A 30 25.08 2.98 -5.71
N ILE A 31 25.13 3.97 -6.60
CA ILE A 31 24.70 5.36 -6.39
C ILE A 31 23.17 5.50 -6.32
N PHE A 32 22.42 4.40 -6.50
CA PHE A 32 20.97 4.40 -6.65
C PHE A 32 20.27 3.72 -5.46
N GLU A 33 19.39 4.46 -4.79
CA GLU A 33 18.55 4.00 -3.68
C GLU A 33 17.28 3.32 -4.20
N ASN A 34 16.78 2.29 -3.51
CA ASN A 34 15.46 1.71 -3.79
C ASN A 34 14.33 2.63 -3.31
N VAL A 35 14.07 3.70 -4.06
CA VAL A 35 13.10 4.73 -3.69
C VAL A 35 11.66 4.21 -3.67
N ILE A 36 11.29 3.35 -4.60
CA ILE A 36 9.93 2.78 -4.66
C ILE A 36 9.60 1.99 -3.39
N PHE A 37 10.53 1.19 -2.88
CA PHE A 37 10.31 0.42 -1.66
C PHE A 37 10.39 1.30 -0.41
N ASP A 38 11.48 2.04 -0.24
CA ASP A 38 11.80 2.73 1.01
C ASP A 38 10.93 3.94 1.28
N ARG A 39 10.63 4.71 0.23
CA ARG A 39 9.90 5.97 0.34
C ARG A 39 8.43 5.80 0.01
N VAL A 40 8.10 4.95 -0.96
CA VAL A 40 6.70 4.78 -1.38
C VAL A 40 6.01 3.61 -0.67
N LEU A 41 6.35 2.36 -0.98
CA LEU A 41 5.63 1.19 -0.45
C LEU A 41 5.62 1.12 1.08
N ARG A 42 6.78 1.34 1.73
CA ARG A 42 6.90 1.29 3.19
C ARG A 42 6.04 2.34 3.89
N LYS A 43 5.94 3.56 3.35
CA LYS A 43 5.13 4.63 3.94
C LYS A 43 3.64 4.44 3.66
N LEU A 44 3.30 3.98 2.46
CA LEU A 44 1.93 3.65 2.09
C LEU A 44 1.39 2.51 2.96
N HIS A 45 2.18 1.47 3.19
CA HIS A 45 1.91 0.42 4.17
C HIS A 45 1.60 1.02 5.56
N LYS A 46 2.49 1.87 6.08
CA LYS A 46 2.32 2.50 7.39
C LYS A 46 1.03 3.33 7.49
N LEU A 47 0.66 4.06 6.44
CA LEU A 47 -0.57 4.84 6.39
C LEU A 47 -1.81 3.94 6.46
N LEU A 48 -1.85 2.87 5.66
CA LEU A 48 -2.99 1.95 5.62
C LEU A 48 -3.17 1.20 6.94
N VAL A 49 -2.08 0.65 7.50
CA VAL A 49 -2.15 -0.09 8.77
C VAL A 49 -2.64 0.80 9.91
N ASN A 50 -2.14 2.03 9.99
CA ASN A 50 -2.51 2.96 11.05
C ASN A 50 -3.99 3.42 10.98
N GLU A 51 -4.54 3.56 9.78
CA GLU A 51 -5.91 4.06 9.60
C GLU A 51 -6.97 2.97 9.74
N PHE A 52 -6.67 1.77 9.23
CA PHE A 52 -7.67 0.70 9.07
C PHE A 52 -7.52 -0.46 10.04
N PHE A 53 -6.33 -0.69 10.60
CA PHE A 53 -6.02 -1.87 11.41
C PHE A 53 -6.36 -3.19 10.66
N ILE A 54 -6.08 -3.21 9.36
CA ILE A 54 -6.23 -4.35 8.45
C ILE A 54 -4.83 -4.79 8.03
N PRO A 55 -4.53 -6.10 7.95
CA PRO A 55 -3.24 -6.57 7.48
C PRO A 55 -3.01 -6.20 6.01
N VAL A 56 -1.78 -5.79 5.71
CA VAL A 56 -1.33 -5.42 4.37
C VAL A 56 -0.23 -6.39 3.96
N TYR A 57 -0.35 -6.97 2.77
CA TYR A 57 0.60 -7.94 2.20
C TYR A 57 1.16 -7.45 0.87
N PHE A 58 2.15 -8.17 0.31
CA PHE A 58 2.69 -7.93 -1.05
C PHE A 58 2.56 -9.09 -2.01
N ASP A 59 2.37 -10.30 -1.49
CA ASP A 59 2.30 -11.53 -2.28
C ASP A 59 0.84 -11.93 -2.53
N THR A 60 0.15 -12.37 -1.48
CA THR A 60 -1.23 -12.86 -1.55
C THR A 60 -2.10 -12.30 -0.44
N HIS A 61 -3.40 -12.13 -0.71
CA HIS A 61 -4.40 -11.85 0.32
C HIS A 61 -4.49 -13.01 1.34
N ARG A 62 -4.72 -12.67 2.61
CA ARG A 62 -4.86 -13.64 3.70
C ARG A 62 -5.89 -13.17 4.72
N GLY A 63 -6.65 -14.12 5.25
CA GLY A 63 -7.70 -13.86 6.24
C GLY A 63 -9.00 -13.35 5.61
N ASN A 64 -9.89 -12.81 6.44
CA ASN A 64 -11.21 -12.37 5.99
C ASN A 64 -11.19 -11.01 5.28
N GLN A 65 -10.25 -10.15 5.65
CA GLN A 65 -10.08 -8.83 5.05
C GLN A 65 -8.59 -8.50 5.02
N SER A 66 -8.09 -8.08 3.86
CA SER A 66 -6.69 -7.69 3.73
C SER A 66 -6.48 -6.67 2.61
N PHE A 67 -5.38 -5.93 2.72
CA PHE A 67 -4.85 -5.14 1.62
C PHE A 67 -3.67 -5.86 0.97
N LEU A 68 -3.48 -5.64 -0.32
CA LEU A 68 -2.33 -6.09 -1.08
C LEU A 68 -1.77 -4.91 -1.85
N LEU A 69 -0.46 -4.70 -1.76
CA LEU A 69 0.24 -3.63 -2.47
C LEU A 69 1.06 -4.23 -3.60
N LYS A 70 0.88 -3.71 -4.82
CA LYS A 70 1.63 -4.13 -6.00
C LYS A 70 2.16 -2.91 -6.74
N PRO A 71 3.48 -2.74 -6.89
CA PRO A 71 4.01 -1.75 -7.81
C PRO A 71 3.63 -2.14 -9.26
N LEU A 72 3.12 -1.20 -10.03
CA LEU A 72 2.73 -1.40 -11.43
C LEU A 72 3.77 -0.82 -12.37
N GLU A 73 4.08 0.47 -12.22
CA GLU A 73 4.90 1.21 -13.16
C GLU A 73 5.86 2.15 -12.45
N ASP A 74 7.00 2.38 -13.10
CA ASP A 74 7.99 3.39 -12.76
C ASP A 74 8.32 4.15 -14.04
N ASN A 75 7.82 5.38 -14.13
CA ASN A 75 7.95 6.24 -15.28
C ASN A 75 8.86 7.42 -14.96
N LEU A 76 9.88 7.62 -15.79
CA LEU A 76 10.73 8.80 -15.69
C LEU A 76 9.95 10.04 -16.13
N GLU A 77 9.84 11.03 -15.24
CA GLU A 77 9.19 12.31 -15.54
C GLU A 77 10.23 13.36 -15.95
N PHE A 78 11.31 13.48 -15.17
CA PHE A 78 12.34 14.50 -15.41
C PHE A 78 13.73 14.07 -14.94
N ILE A 79 14.76 14.48 -15.68
CA ILE A 79 16.17 14.29 -15.29
C ILE A 79 16.78 15.64 -14.91
N PHE A 80 17.40 15.70 -13.73
CA PHE A 80 18.17 16.84 -13.24
C PHE A 80 19.67 16.53 -13.22
N ASN A 81 20.51 17.56 -13.14
CA ASN A 81 21.95 17.36 -12.92
C ASN A 81 22.28 16.74 -11.56
N SER A 82 21.35 16.81 -10.60
CA SER A 82 21.50 16.30 -9.23
C SER A 82 20.69 15.04 -8.93
N GLY A 83 20.07 14.42 -9.95
CA GLY A 83 19.21 13.25 -9.77
C GLY A 83 18.07 13.15 -10.78
N GLN A 84 17.03 12.38 -10.44
CA GLN A 84 15.89 12.13 -11.32
C GLN A 84 14.57 12.24 -10.54
N GLN A 85 13.49 12.54 -11.25
CA GLN A 85 12.14 12.55 -10.74
C GLN A 85 11.32 11.55 -11.52
N ARG A 86 10.67 10.65 -10.79
CA ARG A 86 9.94 9.52 -11.34
C ARG A 86 8.54 9.47 -10.73
N GLU A 87 7.60 9.07 -11.57
CA GLU A 87 6.24 8.79 -11.19
C GLU A 87 6.08 7.28 -10.99
N TYR A 88 5.58 6.89 -9.83
CA TYR A 88 5.30 5.51 -9.48
C TYR A 88 3.80 5.27 -9.45
N SER A 89 3.38 4.21 -10.14
CA SER A 89 2.02 3.70 -10.13
C SER A 89 1.97 2.47 -9.24
N ILE A 90 1.08 2.47 -8.24
CA ILE A 90 0.90 1.38 -7.28
C ILE A 90 -0.56 0.97 -7.28
N LEU A 91 -0.78 -0.34 -7.35
CA LEU A 91 -2.09 -0.94 -7.14
C LEU A 91 -2.25 -1.31 -5.67
N ILE A 92 -3.29 -0.75 -5.05
CA ILE A 92 -3.76 -1.12 -3.72
C ILE A 92 -5.01 -1.96 -3.92
N GLU A 93 -4.91 -3.26 -3.70
CA GLU A 93 -6.06 -4.15 -3.73
C GLU A 93 -6.59 -4.33 -2.31
N HIS A 94 -7.90 -4.21 -2.16
CA HIS A 94 -8.61 -4.51 -0.93
C HIS A 94 -9.52 -5.70 -1.19
N GLU A 95 -9.35 -6.78 -0.42
CA GLU A 95 -10.22 -7.95 -0.51
C GLU A 95 -11.05 -8.07 0.77
N LEU A 96 -12.35 -8.34 0.58
CA LEU A 96 -13.25 -8.79 1.62
C LEU A 96 -13.80 -10.17 1.22
N LEU A 97 -13.40 -11.19 1.96
CA LEU A 97 -13.97 -12.52 1.84
C LEU A 97 -15.37 -12.52 2.46
N SER A 98 -16.33 -13.13 1.78
CA SER A 98 -17.68 -13.33 2.31
C SER A 98 -18.05 -14.79 2.19
N GLY A 99 -18.24 -15.45 3.33
CA GLY A 99 -18.85 -16.78 3.37
C GLY A 99 -20.34 -16.70 3.01
N GLY A 100 -20.65 -16.73 1.71
CA GLY A 100 -22.02 -16.74 1.17
C GLY A 100 -22.41 -15.45 0.42
N THR A 101 -23.72 -15.31 0.14
CA THR A 101 -24.26 -14.27 -0.73
C THR A 101 -23.94 -12.86 -0.25
N PHE A 102 -23.36 -12.04 -1.13
CA PHE A 102 -23.10 -10.63 -0.85
C PHE A 102 -24.39 -9.85 -0.59
N SER A 103 -24.54 -9.42 0.65
CA SER A 103 -25.56 -8.50 1.12
C SER A 103 -25.20 -7.05 0.81
N ARG A 104 -26.21 -6.17 0.89
CA ARG A 104 -26.05 -4.71 0.76
C ARG A 104 -25.00 -4.14 1.72
N ASN A 105 -24.86 -4.75 2.91
CA ASN A 105 -23.96 -4.26 3.94
C ASN A 105 -22.49 -4.47 3.57
N GLN A 106 -22.14 -5.60 2.96
CA GLN A 106 -20.75 -5.88 2.55
C GLN A 106 -20.32 -4.97 1.41
N ILE A 107 -21.20 -4.74 0.43
CA ILE A 107 -20.93 -3.78 -0.66
C ILE A 107 -20.74 -2.38 -0.08
N LYS A 108 -21.59 -1.97 0.85
CA LYS A 108 -21.46 -0.68 1.54
C LYS A 108 -20.14 -0.58 2.31
N GLN A 109 -19.74 -1.63 3.03
CA GLN A 109 -18.49 -1.66 3.78
C GLN A 109 -17.27 -1.50 2.87
N VAL A 110 -17.22 -2.22 1.75
CA VAL A 110 -16.14 -2.08 0.76
C VAL A 110 -16.14 -0.67 0.16
N ALA A 111 -17.32 -0.13 -0.14
CA ALA A 111 -17.46 1.24 -0.64
C ALA A 111 -16.93 2.30 0.32
N GLU A 112 -17.31 2.21 1.60
CA GLU A 112 -16.80 3.09 2.64
C GLU A 112 -15.29 2.92 2.85
N THR A 113 -14.77 1.70 2.67
CA THR A 113 -13.34 1.41 2.80
C THR A 113 -12.53 2.12 1.72
N TYR A 114 -12.86 1.95 0.43
CA TYR A 114 -12.10 2.61 -0.64
C TYR A 114 -12.28 4.14 -0.64
N GLU A 115 -13.43 4.68 -0.20
CA GLU A 115 -13.61 6.13 -0.04
C GLU A 115 -12.74 6.68 1.09
N ARG A 116 -12.60 5.93 2.18
CA ARG A 116 -11.70 6.30 3.27
C ARG A 116 -10.23 6.22 2.83
N VAL A 117 -9.85 5.25 1.99
CA VAL A 117 -8.50 5.17 1.39
C VAL A 117 -8.26 6.41 0.52
N LYS A 118 -9.22 6.76 -0.35
CA LYS A 118 -9.14 7.96 -1.19
C LYS A 118 -8.93 9.22 -0.35
N LYS A 119 -9.70 9.39 0.73
CA LYS A 119 -9.54 10.52 1.66
C LYS A 119 -8.18 10.51 2.35
N LEU A 120 -7.70 9.35 2.80
CA LEU A 120 -6.39 9.22 3.45
C LEU A 120 -5.26 9.67 2.50
N LEU A 121 -5.26 9.18 1.27
CA LEU A 121 -4.24 9.54 0.27
C LEU A 121 -4.34 11.01 -0.14
N TYR A 122 -5.55 11.54 -0.31
CA TYR A 122 -5.76 12.97 -0.57
C TYR A 122 -5.24 13.86 0.57
N ASN A 123 -5.41 13.46 1.83
CA ASN A 123 -4.86 14.22 2.95
C ASN A 123 -3.32 14.13 3.03
N ASN A 124 -2.71 13.18 2.33
CA ASN A 124 -1.28 12.93 2.29
C ASN A 124 -0.72 13.07 0.85
N ILE A 125 -1.26 14.02 0.06
CA ILE A 125 -0.78 14.34 -1.29
C ILE A 125 0.73 14.58 -1.28
N ASN A 126 1.21 15.33 -0.29
CA ASN A 126 2.62 15.55 -0.03
C ASN A 126 2.99 14.89 1.28
N TYR A 127 3.71 13.78 1.22
CA TYR A 127 4.10 13.00 2.39
C TYR A 127 5.58 13.19 2.71
N ASP A 128 5.87 14.33 3.35
CA ASP A 128 7.23 14.71 3.76
C ASP A 128 8.20 14.64 2.55
N ASN A 129 9.46 14.23 2.76
CA ASN A 129 10.43 14.01 1.69
C ASN A 129 10.28 12.64 0.97
N ASN A 130 9.15 11.94 1.14
CA ASN A 130 8.97 10.60 0.57
C ASN A 130 8.31 10.64 -0.82
N TRP A 131 7.15 11.31 -0.94
CA TRP A 131 6.48 11.53 -2.22
C TRP A 131 5.68 12.83 -2.20
N PHE A 132 5.34 13.30 -3.38
CA PHE A 132 4.43 14.41 -3.63
C PHE A 132 3.48 14.08 -4.78
N ASP A 133 2.45 14.90 -4.96
CA ASP A 133 1.38 14.71 -5.95
C ASP A 133 0.70 13.33 -5.87
N GLY A 134 0.52 12.80 -4.65
CA GLY A 134 -0.18 11.55 -4.43
C GLY A 134 -1.66 11.64 -4.81
N ARG A 135 -2.10 10.84 -5.80
CA ARG A 135 -3.48 10.85 -6.30
C ARG A 135 -3.98 9.45 -6.62
N VAL A 136 -5.29 9.25 -6.46
CA VAL A 136 -5.97 8.02 -6.87
C VAL A 136 -6.54 8.23 -8.27
N GLU A 137 -6.07 7.46 -9.24
CA GLU A 137 -6.48 7.61 -10.65
C GLU A 137 -7.77 6.84 -10.95
N SER A 138 -7.87 5.62 -10.46
CA SER A 138 -9.00 4.75 -10.73
C SER A 138 -9.31 3.85 -9.54
N ILE A 139 -10.59 3.51 -9.39
CA ILE A 139 -11.05 2.50 -8.45
C ILE A 139 -11.97 1.56 -9.21
N THR A 140 -11.58 0.30 -9.32
CA THR A 140 -12.37 -0.75 -9.96
C THR A 140 -12.77 -1.75 -8.89
N THR A 141 -14.06 -2.10 -8.85
CA THR A 141 -14.55 -3.14 -7.94
C THR A 141 -14.98 -4.33 -8.77
N SER A 142 -14.39 -5.49 -8.50
CA SER A 142 -14.76 -6.76 -9.10
C SER A 142 -15.32 -7.68 -8.03
N ARG A 143 -16.36 -8.43 -8.39
CA ARG A 143 -16.93 -9.48 -7.55
C ARG A 143 -16.49 -10.82 -8.12
N ASP A 144 -15.97 -11.65 -7.25
CA ASP A 144 -15.81 -13.08 -7.49
C ASP A 144 -16.85 -13.86 -6.67
N ASP A 145 -16.92 -15.18 -6.87
CA ASP A 145 -17.93 -16.05 -6.24
C ASP A 145 -17.85 -16.01 -4.69
N GLU A 146 -16.66 -15.80 -4.14
CA GLU A 146 -16.41 -15.83 -2.69
C GLU A 146 -15.78 -14.54 -2.12
N SER A 147 -15.33 -13.62 -2.98
CA SER A 147 -14.68 -12.38 -2.53
C SER A 147 -15.12 -11.13 -3.29
N LEU A 148 -15.05 -10.00 -2.60
CA LEU A 148 -15.26 -8.68 -3.16
C LEU A 148 -13.91 -7.96 -3.16
N LEU A 149 -13.40 -7.70 -4.36
CA LEU A 149 -12.10 -7.07 -4.59
C LEU A 149 -12.31 -5.62 -5.03
N SER A 150 -11.60 -4.69 -4.40
CA SER A 150 -11.48 -3.31 -4.85
C SER A 150 -10.03 -3.00 -5.18
N ALA A 151 -9.76 -2.78 -6.46
CA ALA A 151 -8.49 -2.37 -7.02
C ALA A 151 -8.43 -0.84 -7.10
N ILE A 152 -7.53 -0.22 -6.35
CA ILE A 152 -7.33 1.23 -6.27
C ILE A 152 -5.96 1.54 -6.87
N GLN A 153 -5.94 2.30 -7.96
CA GLN A 153 -4.69 2.75 -8.59
C GLN A 153 -4.26 4.08 -7.99
N PHE A 154 -3.11 4.08 -7.33
CA PHE A 154 -2.48 5.23 -6.71
C PHE A 154 -1.21 5.60 -7.46
N ASN A 155 -1.11 6.87 -7.85
CA ASN A 155 0.09 7.41 -8.47
C ASN A 155 0.68 8.49 -7.59
N CYS A 156 2.01 8.56 -7.55
CA CYS A 156 2.74 9.60 -6.85
C CYS A 156 4.10 9.83 -7.49
N VAL A 157 4.67 11.00 -7.21
CA VAL A 157 5.98 11.37 -7.71
C VAL A 157 6.99 11.38 -6.56
N SER A 158 8.18 10.84 -6.80
CA SER A 158 9.31 11.00 -5.89
C SER A 158 10.56 11.46 -6.62
N ARG A 159 11.45 12.12 -5.87
CA ARG A 159 12.75 12.57 -6.35
C ARG A 159 13.86 11.69 -5.80
N GLU A 160 14.62 11.12 -6.70
CA GLU A 160 15.86 10.42 -6.42
C GLU A 160 17.03 11.40 -6.55
N LEU A 161 17.94 11.39 -5.60
CA LEU A 161 19.15 12.20 -5.64
C LEU A 161 20.31 11.29 -6.03
N SER A 162 21.12 11.71 -7.01
CA SER A 162 22.36 11.00 -7.29
C SER A 162 23.39 11.41 -6.23
N THR A 163 23.72 10.53 -5.31
CA THR A 163 24.88 10.73 -4.42
C THR A 163 26.16 10.43 -5.20
N ASN A 164 26.78 11.47 -5.75
CA ASN A 164 28.16 11.40 -6.27
C ASN A 164 29.18 11.21 -5.14
#